data_AF-A0A9E2R2S7-F1
#
_entry.id   AF-A0A9E2R2S7-F1
#
_cell.length_a   1.000
_cell.length_b   1.000
_cell.length_c   1.000
_cell.angle_alpha   90.00
_cell.angle_beta   90.00
_cell.angle_gamma   90.00
#
_symmetry.space_group_name_H-M   'P 1'
#
loop_
_entity.id
_entity.type
_entity.pdbx_description
1 polymer ?
#
loop_
_entity_poly.entity_id
_entity_poly.type
_entity_poly.pdbx_seq_one_letter_code
_entity_poly.pdbx_strand_id
1 'polypeptide(L)' 'MHLISAMLRFISGIALIVFAYSTYRRIGGRVAAGEPLQIAGVTLGASPRQVAFALVVVGLIGVFLIVLGLLTLTRKRP' A
#
# COMPACT_ATOMS: atom_id res chain seq x y z
N MET A 1 16.63 3.15 -20.92
CA MET A 1 15.56 3.80 -20.12
C MET A 1 14.84 2.87 -19.12
N HIS A 2 15.15 1.57 -19.04
CA HIS A 2 14.40 0.63 -18.18
C HIS A 2 14.79 0.59 -16.69
N LEU A 3 16.05 0.93 -16.34
CA LEU A 3 16.56 0.79 -14.97
C LEU A 3 15.88 1.76 -13.99
N ILE A 4 15.86 3.06 -14.32
CA ILE A 4 15.25 4.10 -13.46
C ILE A 4 13.75 3.84 -13.27
N SER A 5 13.05 3.46 -14.34
CA SER A 5 11.63 3.11 -14.28
C SER A 5 11.38 1.88 -13.39
N ALA A 6 12.24 0.86 -13.46
CA ALA A 6 12.15 -0.31 -12.59
C ALA A 6 12.43 0.03 -11.12
N MET A 7 13.44 0.87 -10.85
CA MET A 7 13.76 1.35 -9.50
C MET A 7 12.61 2.17 -8.90
N LEU A 8 12.01 3.07 -9.68
CA LEU A 8 10.84 3.84 -9.24
C LEU A 8 9.67 2.93 -8.85
N ARG A 9 9.35 1.91 -9.67
CA ARG A 9 8.30 0.94 -9.34
C ARG A 9 8.60 0.18 -8.05
N PHE A 10 9.86 -0.22 -7.85
CA PHE A 10 10.31 -0.88 -6.63
C PHE A 10 10.12 0.01 -5.40
N ILE A 11 10.63 1.24 -5.45
CA ILE A 11 10.56 2.20 -4.34
C ILE A 11 9.11 2.56 -4.04
N SER A 12 8.29 2.83 -5.07
CA SER A 12 6.87 3.09 -4.91
C SER A 12 6.13 1.90 -4.29
N GLY A 13 6.43 0.67 -4.74
CA GLY A 13 5.83 -0.53 -4.19
C GLY A 13 6.17 -0.75 -2.71
N ILE A 14 7.44 -0.58 -2.34
CA ILE A 14 7.89 -0.65 -0.95
C ILE A 14 7.22 0.45 -0.11
N ALA A 15 7.18 1.69 -0.61
CA ALA A 15 6.54 2.80 0.09
C ALA A 15 5.05 2.55 0.34
N LEU A 16 4.32 1.99 -0.63
CA LEU A 16 2.90 1.64 -0.47
C LEU A 16 2.69 0.54 0.58
N ILE A 17 3.54 -0.49 0.60
CA ILE A 17 3.47 -1.57 1.60
C ILE A 17 3.76 -1.01 3.00
N VAL A 18 4.81 -0.20 3.15
CA VAL A 18 5.16 0.44 4.43
C VAL A 18 4.06 1.37 4.89
N PHE A 19 3.46 2.15 3.98
CA PHE A 19 2.34 3.04 4.30
C PHE A 19 1.10 2.25 4.75
N ALA A 20 0.74 1.19 4.02
CA ALA A 20 -0.39 0.33 4.37
C ALA A 20 -0.19 -0.33 5.74
N TYR A 21 1.00 -0.85 6.00
CA TYR A 21 1.35 -1.47 7.28
C TYR A 21 1.38 -0.47 8.44
N SER A 22 2.02 0.69 8.25
CA SER A 22 2.06 1.76 9.26
C SER A 22 0.65 2.26 9.59
N THR A 23 -0.18 2.45 8.56
CA THR A 23 -1.59 2.83 8.74
C THR A 23 -2.31 1.74 9.52
N TYR A 24 -2.28 0.48 9.06
CA TYR A 24 -2.89 -0.65 9.76
C TYR A 24 -2.48 -0.73 11.23
N ARG A 25 -1.19 -0.51 11.55
CA ARG A 25 -0.72 -0.54 12.95
C ARG A 25 -1.28 0.61 13.78
N ARG A 26 -1.42 1.81 13.19
CA ARG A 26 -1.99 2.99 13.87
C ARG A 26 -3.50 2.88 14.09
N ILE A 27 -4.21 2.31 13.13
CA ILE A 27 -5.69 2.23 13.18
C ILE A 27 -6.20 0.87 13.64
N GLY A 28 -5.39 -0.19 13.63
CA GLY A 28 -5.83 -1.58 13.84
C GLY A 28 -6.50 -1.81 15.19
N GLY A 29 -6.05 -1.12 16.25
CA GLY A 29 -6.71 -1.15 17.55
C GLY A 29 -8.09 -0.48 17.55
N ARG A 30 -8.28 0.57 16.74
CA ARG A 30 -9.54 1.32 16.62
C ARG A 30 -10.51 0.68 15.60
N VAL A 31 -9.98 0.09 14.54
CA VAL A 31 -10.73 -0.71 13.53
C VAL A 31 -11.38 -1.91 14.20
N ALA A 32 -10.64 -2.62 15.05
CA ALA A 32 -11.14 -3.80 15.77
C ALA A 32 -12.18 -3.44 16.84
N ALA A 33 -12.09 -2.25 17.43
CA ALA A 33 -13.04 -1.73 18.43
C ALA A 33 -14.34 -1.17 17.82
N GLY A 34 -14.48 -1.12 16.49
CA GLY A 34 -15.66 -0.58 15.82
C GLY A 34 -15.81 0.95 15.93
N GLU A 35 -14.78 1.64 16.39
CA GLU A 35 -14.80 3.09 16.58
C GLU A 35 -14.66 3.83 15.25
N PRO A 36 -15.34 4.98 15.07
CA PRO A 36 -15.20 5.80 13.88
C PRO A 36 -13.74 6.23 13.69
N LEU A 37 -13.20 5.93 12.51
CA LEU A 37 -11.81 6.20 12.19
C LEU A 37 -11.58 7.70 12.03
N GLN A 38 -10.87 8.31 12.99
CA GLN A 38 -10.32 9.66 12.82
C GLN A 38 -8.88 9.58 12.32
N ILE A 39 -8.66 10.05 11.09
CA ILE A 39 -7.31 10.29 10.54
C ILE A 39 -7.16 11.80 10.40
N ALA A 40 -6.18 12.39 11.09
CA ALA A 40 -5.86 13.82 11.02
C ALA A 40 -7.05 14.77 11.31
N GLY A 41 -7.92 14.43 12.26
CA GLY A 41 -9.06 15.27 12.65
C GLY A 41 -10.28 15.20 11.72
N VAL A 42 -10.19 14.45 10.62
CA VAL A 42 -11.33 14.14 9.76
C VAL A 42 -11.91 12.79 10.18
N THR A 43 -13.18 12.80 10.59
CA THR A 43 -13.98 11.58 10.74
C THR A 43 -14.22 11.01 9.36
N LEU A 44 -13.50 9.95 9.01
CA LEU A 44 -13.83 9.15 7.84
C LEU A 44 -15.13 8.42 8.18
N GLY A 45 -16.24 8.81 7.55
CA GLY A 45 -17.50 8.05 7.58
C GLY A 45 -17.41 6.66 6.93
N ALA A 46 -16.20 6.19 6.61
CA ALA A 46 -15.92 4.88 6.07
C ALA A 46 -15.95 3.84 7.19
N SER A 47 -16.70 2.77 6.95
CA SER A 47 -16.75 1.65 7.90
C SER A 47 -15.35 1.06 8.11
N PRO A 48 -15.00 0.59 9.32
CA PRO A 48 -13.70 -0.04 9.60
C PRO A 48 -13.33 -1.16 8.60
N ARG A 49 -14.34 -1.87 8.10
CA ARG A 49 -14.20 -2.91 7.06
C ARG A 49 -13.75 -2.34 5.71
N GLN A 50 -14.30 -1.19 5.28
CA GLN A 50 -13.87 -0.51 4.05
C GLN A 50 -12.43 -0.03 4.15
N VAL A 51 -12.02 0.46 5.31
CA VAL A 51 -10.63 0.89 5.53
C VAL A 51 -9.66 -0.30 5.51
N ALA A 52 -10.01 -1.40 6.18
CA ALA A 52 -9.22 -2.63 6.13
C ALA A 52 -9.13 -3.19 4.70
N PHE A 53 -10.24 -3.21 3.97
CA PHE A 53 -10.27 -3.63 2.57
C PHE A 53 -9.39 -2.72 1.69
N ALA A 54 -9.49 -1.40 1.84
CA ALA A 54 -8.66 -0.44 1.12
C ALA A 54 -7.17 -0.65 1.39
N LEU A 55 -6.77 -0.91 2.65
CA LEU A 55 -5.37 -1.19 3.00
C LEU A 55 -4.85 -2.46 2.34
N VAL A 56 -5.67 -3.51 2.27
CA VAL A 56 -5.32 -4.75 1.56
C VAL A 56 -5.13 -4.48 0.07
N VAL A 57 -6.06 -3.76 -0.57
CA VAL A 57 -5.97 -3.39 -1.99
C VAL A 57 -4.71 -2.58 -2.28
N VAL A 58 -4.40 -1.58 -1.44
CA VAL A 58 -3.18 -0.76 -1.57
C VAL A 58 -1.92 -1.62 -1.40
N GLY A 59 -1.91 -2.56 -0.45
CA GLY A 59 -0.82 -3.51 -0.28
C GLY A 59 -0.61 -4.39 -1.52
N LEU A 60 -1.69 -4.89 -2.12
CA LEU A 60 -1.64 -5.68 -3.36
C LEU A 60 -1.08 -4.88 -4.53
N ILE A 61 -1.45 -3.60 -4.67
CA ILE A 61 -0.88 -2.70 -5.68
C ILE A 61 0.63 -2.53 -5.44
N GLY A 62 1.05 -2.36 -4.18
CA GLY A 62 2.47 -2.27 -3.82
C GLY A 62 3.26 -3.52 -4.24
N VAL A 63 2.73 -4.70 -3.95
CA VAL A 63 3.32 -5.98 -4.38
C VAL A 63 3.39 -6.07 -5.91
N PHE A 64 2.31 -5.69 -6.60
CA PHE A 64 2.27 -5.70 -8.06
C PHE A 64 3.34 -4.80 -8.69
N LEU A 65 3.57 -3.60 -8.14
CA LEU A 65 4.63 -2.71 -8.61
C LEU A 65 6.04 -3.29 -8.40
N ILE A 66 6.26 -3.98 -7.28
CA ILE A 66 7.53 -4.69 -7.02
C ILE A 66 7.74 -5.79 -8.08
N VAL A 67 6.71 -6.60 -8.34
CA VAL A 67 6.78 -7.66 -9.36
C VAL A 67 7.04 -7.09 -10.75
N LEU A 68 6.35 -6.01 -11.14
CA LEU A 68 6.60 -5.32 -12.41
C LEU A 68 8.02 -4.73 -12.48
N GLY A 69 8.50 -4.14 -11.39
CA GLY A 69 9.88 -3.65 -11.27
C GLY A 69 10.87 -4.80 -11.49
N LEU A 70 10.65 -5.94 -10.84
CA LEU A 70 11.49 -7.12 -10.95
C LEU A 70 11.49 -7.68 -12.38
N LEU A 71 10.32 -7.84 -13.00
CA LEU A 71 10.18 -8.27 -14.40
C LEU A 71 10.88 -7.33 -15.38
N THR A 72 10.88 -6.03 -15.09
CA THR A 72 11.57 -5.03 -15.91
C THR A 72 13.10 -5.16 -15.79
N LEU A 73 13.61 -5.60 -14.63
CA LEU A 73 15.04 -5.85 -14.40
C LEU A 73 15.50 -7.21 -14.95
N THR A 74 14.65 -8.24 -14.84
CA THR A 74 14.98 -9.62 -15.24
C THR A 74 14.68 -9.92 -16.70
N ARG A 75 13.90 -9.09 -17.40
CA ARG A 75 13.85 -9.09 -18.86
C ARG A 75 15.25 -8.77 -19.39
N LYS A 76 16.05 -9.81 -19.60
CA LYS A 76 17.14 -9.81 -20.58
C LYS A 76 16.51 -9.24 -21.85
N ARG A 77 17.02 -8.11 -22.31
CA ARG A 77 16.56 -7.44 -23.54
C ARG A 77 16.41 -8.52 -24.63
N PRO A 78 15.28 -8.61 -25.35
CA PRO A 78 15.31 -9.21 -26.67
C PRO A 78 16.29 -8.44 -27.56
#